data_AF-K5X0C7-F1
#
_entry.id   AF-K5X0C7-F1
#
_cell.length_a   1.000
_cell.length_b   1.000
_cell.length_c   1.000
_cell.angle_alpha   90.00
_cell.angle_beta   90.00
_cell.angle_gamma   90.00
#
_symmetry.space_group_name_H-M   'P 1'
#
loop_
_entity.id
_entity.type
_entity.pdbx_description
1 polymer ?
#
loop_
_entity_poly.entity_id
_entity_poly.type
_entity_poly.pdbx_seq_one_letter_code
_entity_poly.pdbx_strand_id
1 'polypeptide(L)'
;MARMGNASTTPEETLLSQHGGLQESMFGVDAPLYWTLVPGAIAAVYGLVHVAAWDTAFPNAVERTLWRVTSLAMVACGILPSIVLEFLNDLLTQPESMHAIFRVYCWYMSKEKGVTFLRYISYVDLYASLALYPVLTACLLVESVKQVFYLPAGAFELPDSSVYVPHLS
;
A
#
# COMPACT_ATOMS: atom_id res chain seq x y z
N MET A 1 31.90 -15.81 -47.05
CA MET A 1 32.54 -16.38 -45.83
C MET A 1 32.58 -15.29 -44.77
N ALA A 2 31.57 -15.24 -43.90
CA ALA A 2 31.50 -14.29 -42.80
C ALA A 2 31.92 -14.99 -41.51
N ARG A 3 32.82 -14.35 -40.77
CA ARG A 3 33.53 -14.87 -39.59
C ARG A 3 32.59 -14.80 -38.38
N MET A 4 32.14 -15.96 -37.89
CA MET A 4 31.46 -16.06 -36.59
C MET A 4 32.45 -15.65 -35.48
N GLY A 5 32.14 -14.57 -34.78
CA GLY A 5 32.88 -14.13 -33.60
C GLY A 5 32.50 -15.00 -32.39
N ASN A 6 33.52 -15.48 -31.68
CA ASN A 6 33.35 -16.26 -30.45
C ASN A 6 32.66 -15.41 -29.38
N ALA A 7 31.41 -15.75 -29.06
CA ALA A 7 30.74 -15.30 -27.86
C ALA A 7 31.33 -16.07 -26.67
N SER A 8 32.44 -15.59 -26.12
CA SER A 8 32.91 -16.00 -24.79
C SER A 8 32.06 -15.29 -23.75
N THR A 9 30.86 -15.81 -23.49
CA THR A 9 30.09 -15.42 -22.31
C THR A 9 30.82 -15.94 -21.08
N THR A 10 31.34 -15.02 -20.29
CA THR A 10 31.99 -15.31 -19.01
C THR A 10 30.99 -16.02 -18.08
N PRO A 11 31.36 -17.15 -17.45
CA PRO A 11 30.42 -18.00 -16.69
C PRO A 11 29.82 -17.36 -15.43
N GLU A 12 30.30 -16.20 -14.99
CA GLU A 12 29.81 -15.53 -13.77
C GLU A 12 28.41 -14.93 -13.88
N GLU A 13 27.93 -14.56 -15.07
CA GLU A 13 26.57 -13.98 -15.20
C GLU A 13 25.44 -15.03 -15.10
N THR A 14 25.78 -16.32 -15.20
CA THR A 14 24.76 -17.39 -15.23
C THR A 14 24.34 -17.89 -13.84
N LEU A 15 25.14 -17.64 -12.79
CA LEU A 15 24.87 -18.15 -11.44
C LEU A 15 23.84 -17.34 -10.65
N LEU A 16 23.52 -16.12 -11.08
CA LEU A 16 22.51 -15.26 -10.43
C LEU A 16 21.06 -15.69 -10.71
N SER A 17 20.82 -16.58 -11.68
CA SER A 17 19.46 -17.04 -12.01
C SER A 17 19.03 -18.35 -11.34
N GLN A 18 19.96 -19.08 -10.69
CA GLN A 18 19.70 -20.44 -10.24
C GLN A 18 19.10 -20.53 -8.82
N HIS A 19 19.15 -19.44 -8.05
CA HIS A 19 18.58 -19.35 -6.70
C HIS A 19 17.61 -18.16 -6.63
N GLY A 20 16.42 -18.28 -7.24
CA GLY A 20 15.26 -17.45 -6.89
C GLY A 20 15.50 -15.94 -6.79
N GLY A 21 16.26 -15.35 -7.73
CA GLY A 21 16.68 -13.93 -7.73
C GLY A 21 15.56 -12.88 -7.82
N LEU A 22 14.29 -13.28 -7.70
CA LEU A 22 13.18 -12.36 -7.53
C LEU A 22 13.20 -11.68 -6.15
N GLN A 23 13.70 -12.34 -5.09
CA GLN A 23 13.44 -11.86 -3.73
C GLN A 23 14.36 -10.73 -3.23
N GLU A 24 15.63 -10.69 -3.64
CA GLU A 24 16.57 -9.67 -3.12
C GLU A 24 16.53 -8.35 -3.91
N SER A 25 16.19 -8.38 -5.20
CA SER A 25 16.13 -7.15 -6.02
C SER A 25 14.88 -6.31 -5.78
N MET A 26 13.79 -6.91 -5.29
CA MET A 26 12.51 -6.22 -5.09
C MET A 26 12.49 -5.24 -3.90
N PHE A 27 13.40 -5.39 -2.94
CA PHE A 27 13.48 -4.54 -1.75
C PHE A 27 14.75 -3.69 -1.69
N GLY A 28 15.54 -3.66 -2.78
CA GLY A 28 16.71 -2.81 -2.89
C GLY A 28 16.35 -1.33 -3.02
N VAL A 29 17.33 -0.45 -2.75
CA VAL A 29 17.19 1.01 -2.95
C VAL A 29 16.89 1.34 -4.43
N ASP A 30 17.30 0.47 -5.34
CA ASP A 30 17.08 0.60 -6.78
C ASP A 30 15.77 -0.07 -7.25
N ALA A 31 14.94 -0.55 -6.33
CA ALA A 31 13.66 -1.15 -6.68
C ALA A 31 12.75 -0.11 -7.37
N PRO A 32 11.96 -0.54 -8.38
CA PRO A 32 11.00 0.34 -9.02
C PRO A 32 10.07 1.00 -8.00
N LEU A 33 9.85 2.32 -8.14
CA LEU A 33 9.07 3.11 -7.19
C LEU A 33 7.68 2.52 -6.91
N TYR A 34 7.06 1.86 -7.90
CA TYR A 34 5.74 1.23 -7.73
C TYR A 34 5.71 0.15 -6.65
N TRP A 35 6.84 -0.46 -6.27
CA TRP A 35 6.90 -1.43 -5.18
C TRP A 35 6.60 -0.81 -3.82
N THR A 36 6.97 0.45 -3.63
CA THR A 36 6.63 1.20 -2.41
C THR A 36 5.13 1.51 -2.31
N LEU A 37 4.40 1.45 -3.42
CA LEU A 37 2.95 1.63 -3.46
C LEU A 37 2.19 0.40 -2.99
N VAL A 38 2.77 -0.81 -3.08
CA VAL A 38 2.08 -2.06 -2.74
C VAL A 38 1.65 -2.12 -1.27
N PRO A 39 2.52 -1.85 -0.27
CA PRO A 39 2.09 -1.81 1.13
C PRO A 39 1.04 -0.73 1.40
N GLY A 40 1.16 0.43 0.76
CA GLY A 40 0.18 1.52 0.86
C GLY A 40 -1.19 1.10 0.31
N ALA A 41 -1.22 0.44 -0.85
CA ALA A 41 -2.44 -0.09 -1.44
C ALA A 41 -3.09 -1.15 -0.56
N ILE A 42 -2.32 -2.08 0.03
CA ILE A 42 -2.83 -3.08 0.97
C ILE A 42 -3.46 -2.41 2.19
N ALA A 43 -2.78 -1.44 2.80
CA ALA A 43 -3.30 -0.68 3.93
C ALA A 43 -4.58 0.09 3.58
N ALA A 44 -4.61 0.73 2.41
CA ALA A 44 -5.78 1.47 1.92
C ALA A 44 -6.98 0.56 1.67
N VAL A 45 -6.79 -0.56 0.97
CA VAL A 45 -7.86 -1.54 0.71
C VAL A 45 -8.37 -2.11 2.02
N TYR A 46 -7.48 -2.46 2.95
CA TYR A 46 -7.87 -2.96 4.27
C TYR A 46 -8.75 -1.93 5.01
N GLY A 47 -8.31 -0.66 5.08
CA GLY A 47 -9.11 0.41 5.66
C GLY A 47 -10.46 0.62 4.95
N LEU A 48 -10.48 0.59 3.62
CA LEU A 48 -11.70 0.79 2.81
C LEU A 48 -12.76 -0.29 3.06
N VAL A 49 -12.38 -1.55 3.23
CA VAL A 49 -13.32 -2.62 3.59
C VAL A 49 -14.03 -2.29 4.91
N HIS A 50 -13.32 -1.72 5.88
CA HIS A 50 -13.88 -1.35 7.18
C HIS A 50 -14.70 -0.04 7.11
N VAL A 51 -14.32 0.88 6.22
CA VAL A 51 -15.15 2.04 5.87
C VAL A 51 -16.44 1.61 5.17
N ALA A 52 -16.43 0.59 4.32
CA ALA A 52 -17.65 0.07 3.70
C ALA A 52 -18.66 -0.44 4.74
N ALA A 53 -18.18 -0.85 5.91
CA ALA A 53 -18.98 -1.21 7.08
C ALA A 53 -19.32 -0.02 8.00
N TRP A 54 -19.38 1.22 7.47
CA TRP A 54 -19.54 2.47 8.25
C TRP A 54 -20.76 2.51 9.19
N ASP A 55 -21.86 1.90 8.73
CA ASP A 55 -23.17 1.91 9.39
C ASP A 55 -23.43 0.64 10.22
N THR A 56 -22.37 -0.13 10.52
CA THR A 56 -22.47 -1.27 11.44
C THR A 56 -22.92 -0.83 12.84
N ALA A 57 -23.71 -1.68 13.47
CA ALA A 57 -24.16 -1.46 14.85
C ALA A 57 -22.99 -1.71 15.82
N PHE A 58 -22.82 -0.82 16.78
CA PHE A 58 -21.82 -0.95 17.84
C PHE A 58 -22.51 -0.89 19.21
N PRO A 59 -22.08 -1.72 20.19
CA PRO A 59 -22.58 -1.69 21.55
C PRO A 59 -22.46 -0.33 22.23
N ASN A 60 -21.37 0.40 21.97
CA ASN A 60 -21.14 1.73 22.53
C ASN A 60 -20.58 2.73 21.49
N ALA A 61 -20.70 4.02 21.81
CA ALA A 61 -20.27 5.10 20.93
C ALA A 61 -18.74 5.23 20.81
N VAL A 62 -18.00 4.75 21.82
CA VAL A 62 -16.54 4.80 21.85
C VAL A 62 -15.96 3.83 20.81
N GLU A 63 -16.41 2.58 20.80
CA GLU A 63 -16.04 1.55 19.82
C GLU A 63 -16.33 1.99 18.40
N ARG A 64 -17.52 2.58 18.17
CA ARG A 64 -17.88 3.15 16.87
C ARG A 64 -16.91 4.24 16.43
N THR A 65 -16.56 5.15 17.34
CA THR A 65 -15.66 6.25 17.03
C THR A 65 -14.25 5.72 16.76
N LEU A 66 -13.78 4.79 17.59
CA LEU A 66 -12.48 4.14 17.43
C LEU A 66 -12.40 3.46 16.06
N TRP A 67 -13.39 2.62 15.71
CA TRP A 67 -13.48 1.96 14.41
C TRP A 67 -13.41 2.93 13.23
N ARG A 68 -14.20 4.00 13.28
CA ARG A 68 -14.26 4.99 12.19
C ARG A 68 -12.94 5.72 12.02
N VAL A 69 -12.34 6.16 13.13
CA VAL A 69 -11.05 6.86 13.12
C VAL A 69 -9.94 5.94 12.64
N THR A 70 -9.87 4.69 13.14
CA THR A 70 -8.83 3.74 12.72
C THR A 70 -8.97 3.33 11.26
N SER A 71 -10.20 3.14 10.77
CA SER A 71 -10.47 2.83 9.36
C SER A 71 -10.03 3.98 8.44
N LEU A 72 -10.40 5.23 8.78
CA LEU A 72 -9.99 6.41 8.02
C LEU A 72 -8.47 6.64 8.08
N ALA A 73 -7.86 6.44 9.24
CA ALA A 73 -6.42 6.55 9.42
C ALA A 73 -5.68 5.53 8.54
N MET A 74 -6.14 4.28 8.48
CA MET A 74 -5.56 3.25 7.61
C MET A 74 -5.65 3.61 6.12
N VAL A 75 -6.78 4.17 5.69
CA VAL A 75 -6.94 4.66 4.31
C VAL A 75 -5.96 5.80 4.03
N ALA A 76 -5.86 6.77 4.95
CA ALA A 76 -4.94 7.90 4.81
C ALA A 76 -3.48 7.46 4.76
N CYS A 77 -3.06 6.58 5.67
CA CYS A 77 -1.71 6.01 5.70
C CYS A 77 -1.37 5.21 4.42
N GLY A 78 -2.35 4.63 3.73
CA GLY A 78 -2.10 3.94 2.48
C GLY A 78 -1.99 4.88 1.27
N ILE A 79 -2.85 5.90 1.20
CA ILE A 79 -2.98 6.79 0.03
C ILE A 79 -1.97 7.94 0.05
N LEU A 80 -1.75 8.59 1.19
CA LEU A 80 -0.89 9.77 1.29
C LEU A 80 0.56 9.52 0.82
N PRO A 81 1.27 8.48 1.30
CA PRO A 81 2.62 8.17 0.81
C PRO A 81 2.63 7.90 -0.69
N SER A 82 1.62 7.20 -1.20
CA SER A 82 1.50 6.87 -2.63
C SER A 82 1.41 8.13 -3.50
N ILE A 83 0.57 9.09 -3.10
CA ILE A 83 0.44 10.39 -3.79
C ILE A 83 1.75 11.18 -3.71
N VAL A 84 2.39 11.23 -2.55
CA VAL A 84 3.63 11.98 -2.35
C VAL A 84 4.76 11.41 -3.21
N LEU A 85 4.88 10.08 -3.27
CA LEU A 85 5.91 9.39 -4.05
C LEU A 85 5.69 9.54 -5.56
N GLU A 86 4.45 9.40 -6.03
CA GLU A 86 4.11 9.60 -7.45
C GLU A 86 4.36 11.05 -7.87
N PHE A 87 3.96 12.02 -7.04
CA PHE A 87 4.26 13.44 -7.26
C PHE A 87 5.77 13.72 -7.29
N LEU A 88 6.54 13.09 -6.39
CA LEU A 88 8.00 13.18 -6.38
C LEU A 88 8.62 12.60 -7.65
N ASN A 89 8.12 11.46 -8.12
CA ASN A 89 8.61 10.79 -9.31
C ASN A 89 8.34 11.62 -10.58
N ASP A 90 7.14 12.16 -10.72
CA ASP A 90 6.79 13.07 -11.82
C ASP A 90 7.69 14.31 -11.81
N LEU A 91 7.95 14.86 -10.62
CA LEU A 91 8.83 16.01 -10.45
C LEU A 91 10.29 15.72 -10.88
N LEU A 92 10.81 14.54 -10.56
CA LEU A 92 12.17 14.15 -10.90
C LEU A 92 12.33 13.78 -12.38
N THR A 93 11.29 13.23 -13.01
CA THR A 93 11.37 12.69 -14.38
C THR A 93 10.94 13.68 -15.45
N GLN A 94 10.04 14.63 -15.16
CA GLN A 94 9.52 15.59 -16.13
C GLN A 94 9.68 17.05 -15.68
N PRO A 95 10.91 17.60 -15.68
CA PRO A 95 11.17 18.97 -15.22
C PRO A 95 10.52 20.05 -16.09
N GLU A 96 10.18 19.75 -17.34
CA GLU A 96 9.65 20.70 -18.33
C GLU A 96 8.13 20.95 -18.18
N SER A 97 7.32 19.93 -17.83
CA SER A 97 5.85 20.02 -17.80
C SER A 97 5.30 20.61 -16.49
N MET A 98 6.04 20.51 -15.39
CA MET A 98 5.60 20.85 -14.04
C MET A 98 5.82 22.32 -13.61
N HIS A 99 6.00 23.25 -14.56
CA HIS A 99 6.38 24.63 -14.24
C HIS A 99 5.33 25.45 -13.46
N ALA A 100 4.04 25.09 -13.46
CA ALA A 100 2.98 25.89 -12.82
C ALA A 100 2.76 25.53 -11.33
N ILE A 101 2.55 24.24 -11.04
CA ILE A 101 2.31 23.75 -9.66
C ILE A 101 3.60 23.87 -8.83
N PHE A 102 4.74 23.52 -9.43
CA PHE A 102 6.04 23.63 -8.79
C PHE A 102 6.44 25.10 -8.54
N ARG A 103 6.03 26.05 -9.39
CA ARG A 103 6.27 27.49 -9.13
C ARG A 103 5.60 27.97 -7.86
N VAL A 104 4.40 27.47 -7.53
CA VAL A 104 3.69 27.86 -6.30
C VAL A 104 4.38 27.30 -5.06
N TYR A 105 4.79 26.02 -5.09
CA TYR A 105 5.45 25.37 -3.95
C TYR A 105 6.91 25.83 -3.77
N CYS A 106 7.66 26.02 -4.86
CA CYS A 106 9.07 26.40 -4.86
C CYS A 106 9.33 27.90 -4.96
N TRP A 107 8.30 28.75 -5.05
CA TRP A 107 8.49 30.19 -4.81
C TRP A 107 9.21 30.43 -3.47
N TYR A 108 8.93 29.59 -2.47
CA TYR A 108 9.47 29.74 -1.12
C TYR A 108 10.78 28.98 -0.86
N MET A 109 11.15 27.97 -1.66
CA MET A 109 12.32 27.11 -1.44
C MET A 109 13.06 26.76 -2.74
N SER A 110 14.40 26.72 -2.69
CA SER A 110 15.21 26.25 -3.83
C SER A 110 14.86 24.80 -4.19
N LYS A 111 14.94 24.46 -5.49
CA LYS A 111 14.54 23.14 -6.03
C LYS A 111 15.15 21.97 -5.24
N GLU A 112 16.45 22.03 -4.96
CA GLU A 112 17.19 21.00 -4.22
C GLU A 112 16.69 20.80 -2.78
N LYS A 113 16.36 21.90 -2.10
CA LYS A 113 15.81 21.88 -0.74
C LYS A 113 14.39 21.30 -0.73
N GLY A 114 13.59 21.62 -1.75
CA GLY A 114 12.23 21.09 -1.89
C GLY A 114 12.22 19.57 -2.05
N VAL A 115 13.06 19.03 -2.94
CA VAL A 115 13.18 17.58 -3.15
C VAL A 115 13.65 16.86 -1.88
N THR A 116 14.66 17.42 -1.19
CA THR A 116 15.18 16.84 0.06
C THR A 116 14.12 16.85 1.17
N PHE A 117 13.35 17.93 1.26
CA PHE A 117 12.25 18.04 2.24
C PHE A 117 11.13 17.03 1.97
N LEU A 118 10.69 16.88 0.73
CA LEU A 118 9.67 15.89 0.36
C LEU A 118 10.16 14.44 0.58
N ARG A 119 11.43 14.16 0.30
CA ARG A 119 12.04 12.86 0.63
C ARG A 119 12.04 12.61 2.15
N TYR A 120 12.36 13.61 2.95
CA TYR A 120 12.30 13.51 4.41
C TYR A 120 10.88 13.24 4.92
N ILE A 121 9.86 13.96 4.40
CA ILE A 121 8.45 13.69 4.71
C ILE A 121 8.09 12.24 4.38
N SER A 122 8.50 11.75 3.20
CA SER A 122 8.21 10.38 2.76
C SER A 122 8.80 9.34 3.71
N TYR A 123 10.02 9.54 4.20
CA TYR A 123 10.62 8.65 5.19
C TYR A 123 9.90 8.69 6.54
N VAL A 124 9.58 9.89 7.04
CA VAL A 124 8.84 10.05 8.30
C VAL A 124 7.49 9.33 8.21
N ASP A 125 6.78 9.52 7.10
CA ASP A 125 5.50 8.87 6.84
C ASP A 125 5.61 7.35 6.73
N LEU A 126 6.65 6.83 6.06
CA LEU A 126 6.94 5.39 5.99
C LEU A 126 7.15 4.79 7.39
N TYR A 127 7.99 5.41 8.22
CA TYR A 127 8.26 4.92 9.57
C TYR A 127 7.03 5.05 10.48
N ALA A 128 6.27 6.13 10.35
CA ALA A 128 5.01 6.30 11.06
C ALA A 128 4.01 5.21 10.67
N SER A 129 3.87 4.94 9.37
CA SER A 129 3.01 3.87 8.84
C SER A 129 3.46 2.50 9.34
N LEU A 130 4.76 2.21 9.33
CA LEU A 130 5.30 0.95 9.85
C LEU A 130 4.98 0.75 11.35
N ALA A 131 5.00 1.82 12.15
CA ALA A 131 4.70 1.77 13.57
C ALA A 131 3.19 1.74 13.86
N LEU A 132 2.39 2.51 13.13
CA LEU A 132 0.94 2.64 13.34
C LEU A 132 0.15 1.48 12.74
N TYR A 133 0.59 0.93 11.60
CA TYR A 133 -0.09 -0.17 10.91
C TYR A 133 -0.45 -1.35 11.82
N PRO A 134 0.49 -1.95 12.60
CA PRO A 134 0.13 -3.07 13.46
C PRO A 134 -0.85 -2.69 14.57
N VAL A 135 -0.76 -1.46 15.10
CA VAL A 135 -1.67 -0.96 16.13
C VAL A 135 -3.08 -0.79 15.58
N LEU A 136 -3.21 -0.11 14.44
CA LEU A 136 -4.49 0.11 13.78
C LEU A 136 -5.12 -1.21 13.33
N THR A 137 -4.31 -2.12 12.78
CA THR A 137 -4.75 -3.46 12.39
C THR A 137 -5.24 -4.26 13.59
N ALA A 138 -4.51 -4.23 14.71
CA ALA A 138 -4.94 -4.90 15.94
C ALA A 138 -6.26 -4.33 16.47
N CYS A 139 -6.42 -3.00 16.47
CA CYS A 139 -7.69 -2.37 16.86
C CYS A 139 -8.85 -2.81 15.96
N LEU A 140 -8.68 -2.77 14.63
CA LEU A 140 -9.71 -3.21 13.69
C LEU A 140 -10.02 -4.70 13.83
N LEU A 141 -9.01 -5.54 14.03
CA LEU A 141 -9.19 -6.98 14.26
C LEU A 141 -9.98 -7.25 15.55
N VAL A 142 -9.61 -6.60 16.66
CA VAL A 142 -10.31 -6.75 17.95
C VAL A 142 -11.77 -6.31 17.83
N GLU A 143 -12.04 -5.16 17.22
CA GLU A 143 -13.42 -4.69 17.04
C GLU A 143 -14.20 -5.59 16.06
N SER A 144 -13.58 -6.11 15.01
CA SER A 144 -14.21 -7.06 14.08
C SER A 144 -14.61 -8.35 14.78
N VAL A 145 -13.72 -8.90 15.63
CA VAL A 145 -14.01 -10.11 16.42
C VAL A 145 -15.14 -9.85 17.41
N LYS A 146 -15.15 -8.68 18.08
CA LYS A 146 -16.24 -8.29 18.97
C LYS A 146 -17.57 -8.22 18.21
N GLN A 147 -17.59 -7.63 17.02
CA GLN A 147 -18.80 -7.53 16.20
C GLN A 147 -19.39 -8.90 15.85
N VAL A 148 -18.57 -9.91 15.58
CA VAL A 148 -19.05 -11.27 15.31
C VAL A 148 -19.91 -11.80 16.46
N PHE A 149 -19.55 -11.54 17.72
CA PHE A 149 -20.33 -11.99 18.88
C PHE A 149 -21.65 -11.24 19.09
N TYR A 150 -21.83 -10.09 18.43
CA TYR A 150 -23.08 -9.30 18.50
C TYR A 150 -24.00 -9.55 17.31
N LEU A 151 -23.63 -10.43 16.38
CA LEU A 151 -24.50 -10.77 15.25
C LEU A 151 -25.75 -11.53 15.72
N PRO A 152 -26.90 -11.31 15.06
CA PRO A 152 -28.11 -12.07 15.37
C PRO A 152 -27.89 -13.56 15.08
N ALA A 153 -28.62 -14.44 15.76
CA ALA A 153 -28.47 -15.89 15.61
C ALA A 153 -28.56 -16.36 14.14
N GLY A 154 -29.40 -15.71 13.33
CA GLY A 154 -29.54 -16.01 11.91
C GLY A 154 -28.30 -15.72 11.05
N ALA A 155 -27.33 -14.93 11.54
CA ALA A 155 -26.07 -14.71 10.83
C ALA A 155 -25.14 -15.92 10.86
N PHE A 156 -25.38 -16.87 11.76
CA PHE A 156 -24.64 -18.13 11.85
C PHE A 156 -25.35 -19.29 11.15
N GLU A 157 -26.53 -19.04 10.57
CA GLU A 157 -27.16 -20.03 9.69
C GLU A 157 -26.29 -20.18 8.45
N LEU A 158 -25.66 -21.35 8.34
CA LEU A 158 -24.82 -21.67 7.18
C LEU A 158 -25.69 -21.59 5.92
N PRO A 159 -25.22 -20.95 4.84
CA PRO A 159 -25.93 -20.98 3.57
C PRO A 159 -26.14 -22.44 3.17
N ASP A 160 -27.37 -22.79 2.79
CA ASP A 160 -27.67 -24.14 2.34
C ASP A 160 -26.86 -24.41 1.07
N SER A 161 -25.75 -25.12 1.24
CA SER A 161 -24.82 -25.44 0.15
C SER A 161 -25.52 -26.17 -0.99
N SER A 162 -26.65 -26.85 -0.71
CA SER A 162 -27.43 -27.55 -1.74
C SER A 162 -28.10 -26.60 -2.75
N VAL A 163 -28.32 -25.33 -2.39
CA VAL A 163 -28.84 -24.30 -3.30
C VAL A 163 -27.80 -23.86 -4.34
N TYR A 164 -26.51 -23.97 -4.00
CA TYR A 164 -25.41 -23.53 -4.87
C TYR A 164 -24.77 -24.67 -5.67
N VAL A 165 -25.10 -25.93 -5.37
CA VAL A 165 -24.71 -27.05 -6.23
C VAL A 165 -25.63 -27.03 -7.46
N PRO A 166 -25.14 -26.67 -8.66
CA PRO A 166 -25.98 -26.74 -9.86
C PRO A 166 -26.45 -28.18 -10.00
N HIS A 167 -27.76 -28.38 -9.98
CA HIS A 167 -28.36 -29.69 -10.20
C HIS A 167 -27.95 -30.12 -11.61
N LEU A 168 -26.99 -31.04 -11.72
CA LEU A 168 -26.62 -31.67 -12.99
C LEU A 168 -27.75 -32.62 -13.36
N SER A 169 -28.77 -32.08 -14.04
CA SER A 169 -29.87 -32.83 -14.65
C SER A 169 -29.57 -33.16 -16.10
#